data_AF-A0A1V4IP26-F1
#
_entry.id   AF-A0A1V4IP26-F1
#
_cell.length_a   1.000
_cell.length_b   1.000
_cell.length_c   1.000
_cell.angle_alpha   90.00
_cell.angle_beta   90.00
_cell.angle_gamma   90.00
#
_symmetry.space_group_name_H-M   'P 1'
#
loop_
_entity.id
_entity.type
_entity.pdbx_description
1 polymer ?
#
loop_
_entity_poly.entity_id
_entity_poly.type
_entity_poly.pdbx_seq_one_letter_code
_entity_poly.pdbx_strand_id
1 'polypeptide(L)'
;MKLIRELGIDFSDEVIASLSRNGVVNGEMIAEAAMEFDKEHKNPLLMPYYENGSRHDNPYVNFYWDYCAQGKPAYAKVKFIDLQEAIKIIEESGGIPVLATLEIMLKKICLY
;
A
#
# COMPACT_ATOMS: atom_id res chain seq x y z
N MET A 1 -9.22 -0.94 3.61
CA MET A 1 -9.86 -2.24 3.31
C MET A 1 -11.28 -2.09 2.78
N LYS A 2 -12.22 -1.45 3.50
CA LYS A 2 -13.61 -1.24 3.03
C LYS A 2 -13.71 -0.67 1.60
N LEU A 3 -12.96 0.40 1.30
CA LEU A 3 -12.97 1.04 -0.02
C LEU A 3 -12.56 0.08 -1.16
N ILE A 4 -11.66 -0.87 -0.91
CA ILE A 4 -11.24 -1.87 -1.92
C ILE A 4 -12.37 -2.87 -2.17
N ARG A 5 -13.04 -3.34 -1.10
CA ARG A 5 -14.21 -4.23 -1.23
C ARG A 5 -15.37 -3.55 -1.96
N GLU A 6 -15.58 -2.25 -1.73
CA GLU A 6 -16.60 -1.44 -2.45
C GLU A 6 -16.30 -1.32 -3.96
N LEU A 7 -15.05 -1.49 -4.39
CA LEU A 7 -14.67 -1.57 -5.80
C LEU A 7 -14.94 -2.95 -6.41
N GLY A 8 -15.34 -3.95 -5.62
CA GLY A 8 -15.53 -5.33 -6.07
C GLY A 8 -14.23 -6.15 -6.06
N ILE A 9 -13.24 -5.76 -5.27
CA ILE A 9 -12.03 -6.55 -5.03
C ILE A 9 -12.13 -7.16 -3.63
N ASP A 10 -12.31 -8.48 -3.58
CA ASP A 10 -12.37 -9.25 -2.35
C ASP A 10 -11.05 -9.94 -2.02
N PHE A 11 -10.86 -10.20 -0.74
CA PHE A 11 -9.69 -10.84 -0.15
C PHE A 11 -10.07 -11.53 1.16
N SER A 12 -9.26 -12.49 1.62
CA SER A 12 -9.41 -13.14 2.93
C SER A 12 -8.90 -12.24 4.05
N ASP A 13 -9.71 -12.04 5.09
CA ASP A 13 -9.27 -11.32 6.29
C ASP A 13 -8.23 -12.13 7.08
N GLU A 14 -8.25 -13.47 7.01
CA GLU A 14 -7.22 -14.32 7.63
C GLU A 14 -5.85 -14.13 6.97
N VAL A 15 -5.80 -14.04 5.65
CA VAL A 15 -4.56 -13.77 4.90
C VAL A 15 -4.04 -12.36 5.22
N ILE A 16 -4.93 -11.36 5.27
CA ILE A 16 -4.51 -10.02 5.71
C ILE A 16 -3.93 -10.05 7.13
N ALA A 17 -4.56 -10.77 8.04
CA ALA A 17 -4.09 -10.87 9.41
C ALA A 17 -2.69 -11.52 9.49
N SER A 18 -2.44 -12.55 8.68
CA SER A 18 -1.13 -13.23 8.64
C SER A 18 -0.01 -12.37 8.01
N LEU A 19 -0.34 -11.53 7.02
CA LEU A 19 0.60 -10.61 6.38
C LEU A 19 0.88 -9.36 7.24
N SER A 20 -0.10 -8.93 8.03
CA SER A 20 0.00 -7.71 8.83
C SER A 20 1.09 -7.80 9.88
N ARG A 21 1.83 -6.70 10.08
CA ARG A 21 2.81 -6.58 11.17
C ARG A 21 2.36 -5.52 12.15
N ASN A 22 2.22 -5.90 13.43
CA ASN A 22 1.73 -5.00 14.48
C ASN A 22 0.38 -4.34 14.14
N GLY A 23 -0.50 -5.07 13.44
CA GLY A 23 -1.81 -4.56 12.99
C GLY A 23 -1.75 -3.54 11.85
N VAL A 24 -0.58 -3.29 11.26
CA VAL A 24 -0.42 -2.40 10.11
C VAL A 24 -0.66 -3.19 8.83
N VAL A 25 -1.58 -2.69 8.00
CA VAL A 25 -1.91 -3.23 6.67
C VAL A 25 -1.62 -2.15 5.63
N ASN A 26 -0.85 -2.50 4.60
CA ASN A 26 -0.54 -1.61 3.47
C ASN A 26 -1.22 -2.09 2.17
N GLY A 27 -1.13 -1.30 1.10
CA GLY A 27 -1.80 -1.63 -0.15
C GLY A 27 -1.20 -2.83 -0.89
N GLU A 28 0.08 -3.12 -0.71
CA GLU A 28 0.74 -4.30 -1.30
C GLU A 28 0.23 -5.58 -0.64
N MET A 29 0.06 -5.59 0.68
CA MET A 29 -0.55 -6.72 1.42
C MET A 29 -1.99 -6.97 0.97
N ILE A 30 -2.75 -5.91 0.68
CA ILE A 30 -4.11 -6.05 0.13
C ILE A 30 -4.06 -6.64 -1.28
N ALA A 31 -3.11 -6.20 -2.11
CA ALA A 31 -2.92 -6.72 -3.46
C ALA A 31 -2.60 -8.22 -3.44
N GLU A 32 -1.66 -8.62 -2.58
CA GLU A 32 -1.26 -10.01 -2.37
C GLU A 32 -2.46 -10.87 -1.94
N ALA A 33 -3.19 -10.45 -0.90
CA ALA A 33 -4.36 -11.18 -0.42
C ALA A 33 -5.50 -11.25 -1.46
N ALA A 34 -5.70 -10.19 -2.25
CA ALA A 34 -6.72 -10.16 -3.30
C ALA A 34 -6.37 -11.09 -4.47
N MET A 35 -5.10 -11.14 -4.87
CA MET A 35 -4.62 -12.01 -5.93
C MET A 35 -4.66 -13.49 -5.49
N GLU A 36 -4.34 -13.79 -4.23
CA GLU A 36 -4.50 -15.14 -3.68
C GLU A 36 -5.97 -15.57 -3.59
N PHE A 37 -6.87 -14.61 -3.35
CA PHE A 37 -8.32 -14.87 -3.28
C PHE A 37 -8.91 -15.16 -4.66
N ASP A 38 -8.52 -14.41 -5.69
CA ASP A 38 -8.98 -14.59 -7.07
C ASP A 38 -8.19 -15.68 -7.83
N LYS A 39 -8.20 -16.91 -7.30
CA LYS A 39 -7.41 -18.05 -7.83
C LYS A 39 -7.72 -18.41 -9.29
N GLU A 40 -8.93 -18.12 -9.74
CA GLU A 40 -9.36 -18.41 -11.11
C GLU A 40 -9.12 -17.22 -12.05
N HIS A 41 -8.48 -16.14 -11.56
CA HIS A 41 -8.24 -14.89 -12.28
C HIS A 41 -9.51 -14.38 -12.98
N LYS A 42 -10.65 -14.36 -12.27
CA LYS A 42 -11.94 -13.93 -12.83
C LYS A 42 -12.20 -12.46 -12.61
N ASN A 43 -11.51 -11.82 -11.67
CA ASN A 43 -11.73 -10.41 -11.39
C ASN A 43 -11.06 -9.54 -12.48
N PRO A 44 -11.83 -8.83 -13.32
CA PRO A 44 -11.26 -8.01 -14.39
C PRO A 44 -10.40 -6.86 -13.85
N LEU A 45 -10.59 -6.44 -12.59
CA LEU A 45 -9.79 -5.40 -11.96
C LEU A 45 -8.41 -5.89 -11.53
N LEU A 46 -8.20 -7.21 -11.44
CA LEU A 46 -6.92 -7.83 -11.09
C LEU A 46 -6.14 -8.35 -12.32
N MET A 47 -6.84 -8.60 -13.43
CA MET A 47 -6.25 -9.05 -14.70
C MET A 47 -4.98 -8.31 -15.16
N PRO A 48 -4.89 -6.97 -15.05
CA PRO A 48 -3.68 -6.26 -15.47
C PRO A 48 -2.41 -6.64 -14.71
N TYR A 49 -2.55 -7.20 -13.50
CA TYR A 49 -1.42 -7.52 -12.61
C TYR A 49 -0.98 -8.98 -12.70
N TYR A 50 -1.77 -9.87 -13.32
CA TYR A 50 -1.38 -11.25 -13.55
C TYR A 50 -0.40 -11.39 -14.71
N GLU A 51 0.15 -12.59 -14.90
CA GLU A 51 1.09 -12.89 -15.99
C GLU A 51 0.55 -12.45 -17.36
N ASN A 52 1.40 -11.82 -18.17
CA ASN A 52 1.06 -11.18 -19.45
C ASN A 52 0.15 -9.94 -19.35
N GLY A 53 -0.24 -9.51 -18.14
CA GLY A 53 -0.96 -8.26 -17.92
C GLY A 53 -0.07 -7.04 -18.13
N SER A 54 -0.69 -5.87 -18.39
CA SER A 54 0.05 -4.63 -18.65
C SER A 54 0.83 -4.07 -17.45
N ARG A 55 0.63 -4.63 -16.25
CA ARG A 55 1.17 -4.17 -14.96
C ARG A 55 1.76 -5.31 -14.12
N HIS A 56 2.14 -6.41 -14.76
CA HIS A 56 2.65 -7.62 -14.11
C HIS A 56 4.10 -7.51 -13.63
N ASP A 57 4.83 -6.46 -14.03
CA ASP A 57 6.25 -6.25 -13.72
C ASP A 57 6.49 -5.99 -12.23
N ASN A 58 5.56 -5.29 -11.57
CA ASN A 58 5.53 -5.13 -10.12
C ASN A 58 4.07 -5.05 -9.61
N PRO A 59 3.37 -6.20 -9.55
CA PRO A 59 1.91 -6.25 -9.46
C PRO A 59 1.38 -5.59 -8.18
N TYR A 60 2.02 -5.82 -7.04
CA TYR A 60 1.58 -5.28 -5.75
C TYR A 60 1.81 -3.77 -5.65
N VAL A 61 2.96 -3.28 -6.11
CA VAL A 61 3.25 -1.84 -6.15
C VAL A 61 2.32 -1.13 -7.14
N ASN A 62 2.09 -1.73 -8.31
CA ASN A 62 1.18 -1.17 -9.31
C ASN A 62 -0.26 -1.11 -8.80
N PHE A 63 -0.73 -2.16 -8.10
CA PHE A 63 -2.01 -2.15 -7.42
C PHE A 63 -2.11 -1.01 -6.39
N TYR A 64 -1.06 -0.81 -5.57
CA TYR A 64 -1.00 0.33 -4.66
C TYR A 64 -1.16 1.65 -5.40
N TRP A 65 -0.44 1.85 -6.51
CA TRP A 65 -0.51 3.08 -7.30
C TRP A 65 -1.85 3.30 -7.98
N ASP A 66 -2.59 2.24 -8.32
CA ASP A 66 -3.87 2.36 -9.03
C ASP A 66 -5.05 2.54 -8.09
N TYR A 67 -5.00 1.97 -6.89
CA TYR A 67 -6.13 2.00 -5.97
C TYR A 67 -5.88 2.76 -4.67
N CYS A 68 -4.68 2.65 -4.08
CA CYS A 68 -4.42 3.11 -2.72
C CYS A 68 -3.66 4.44 -2.63
N ALA A 69 -3.01 4.87 -3.71
CA ALA A 69 -2.26 6.11 -3.74
C ALA A 69 -3.16 7.36 -3.64
N GLN A 70 -2.56 8.51 -3.34
CA GLN A 70 -3.32 9.77 -3.24
C GLN A 70 -4.03 10.08 -4.56
N GLY A 71 -5.31 10.45 -4.44
CA GLY A 71 -6.19 10.71 -5.60
C GLY A 71 -6.76 9.46 -6.27
N LYS A 72 -6.52 8.26 -5.70
CA LYS A 72 -7.06 7.00 -6.21
C LYS A 72 -8.31 6.54 -5.45
N PRO A 73 -9.11 5.64 -6.04
CA PRO A 73 -10.45 5.32 -5.54
C PRO A 73 -10.50 4.76 -4.11
N ALA A 74 -9.44 4.11 -3.65
CA ALA A 74 -9.33 3.54 -2.31
C ALA A 74 -8.27 4.25 -1.44
N TYR A 75 -7.99 5.53 -1.71
CA TYR A 75 -7.08 6.33 -0.89
C TYR A 75 -7.62 6.49 0.54
N ALA A 76 -6.86 6.00 1.51
CA ALA A 76 -7.07 6.29 2.92
C ALA A 76 -6.04 7.32 3.39
N LYS A 77 -6.49 8.48 3.86
CA LYS A 77 -5.61 9.54 4.34
C LYS A 77 -4.84 9.08 5.59
N VAL A 78 -3.53 8.98 5.46
CA VAL A 78 -2.62 8.73 6.60
C VAL A 78 -2.26 10.06 7.23
N LYS A 79 -2.35 10.13 8.56
CA LYS A 79 -1.80 11.25 9.34
C LYS A 79 -0.43 10.81 9.84
N PHE A 80 0.61 11.48 9.35
CA PHE A 80 1.96 11.31 9.86
C PHE A 80 2.18 12.31 11.00
N ILE A 81 3.06 11.93 11.93
CA ILE A 81 3.65 12.89 12.88
C ILE A 81 4.41 13.96 12.10
N ASP A 82 4.59 15.13 12.72
CA ASP A 82 5.39 16.17 12.09
C ASP A 82 6.87 15.79 12.08
N LEU A 83 7.62 16.40 11.17
CA LEU A 83 9.04 16.10 10.99
C LEU A 83 9.85 16.40 12.25
N GLN A 84 9.51 17.46 13.00
CA GLN A 84 10.25 17.85 14.20
C GLN A 84 9.99 16.84 15.33
N GLU A 85 8.75 16.38 15.48
CA GLU A 85 8.38 15.30 16.39
C GLU A 85 9.08 13.99 16.03
N ALA A 86 9.13 13.63 14.74
CA ALA A 86 9.85 12.43 14.29
C ALA A 86 11.35 12.49 14.64
N ILE A 87 12.01 13.63 14.39
CA ILE A 87 13.42 13.85 14.74
C ILE A 87 13.63 13.72 16.24
N LYS A 88 12.79 14.41 17.02
CA LYS A 88 12.86 14.41 18.49
C LYS A 88 12.75 13.00 19.06
N ILE A 89 11.80 12.19 18.60
CA ILE A 89 11.62 10.80 19.05
C ILE A 89 12.88 9.97 18.79
N ILE A 90 13.50 10.13 17.63
CA ILE A 90 14.71 9.38 17.27
C ILE A 90 15.88 9.77 18.17
N GLU A 91 16.10 11.08 18.37
CA GLU A 91 17.18 11.60 19.21
C GLU A 91 17.00 11.23 20.69
N GLU A 92 15.78 11.35 21.24
CA GLU A 92 15.45 10.95 22.62
C GLU A 92 15.62 9.44 22.85
N SER A 93 15.51 8.64 21.80
CA SER A 93 15.78 7.20 21.83
C SER A 93 17.28 6.87 21.65
N GLY A 94 18.16 7.88 21.56
CA GLY A 94 19.60 7.72 21.36
C GLY A 94 20.01 7.41 19.91
N GLY A 95 19.09 7.55 18.95
CA GLY A 95 19.33 7.34 17.53
C GLY A 95 19.81 8.59 16.79
N ILE A 96 20.21 8.40 15.53
CA ILE A 96 20.54 9.50 14.61
C ILE A 96 19.46 9.52 13.52
N PRO A 97 18.72 10.63 13.33
CA PRO A 97 17.71 10.72 12.28
C PRO A 97 18.37 10.68 10.90
N VAL A 98 17.95 9.74 10.06
CA VAL A 98 18.41 9.60 8.68
C VAL A 98 17.21 9.66 7.76
N LEU A 99 17.29 10.48 6.72
CA LEU A 99 16.29 10.52 5.66
C LEU A 99 16.43 9.26 4.79
N ALA A 100 15.46 8.35 4.87
CA ALA A 100 15.39 7.19 4.00
C ALA A 100 15.14 7.63 2.54
N THR A 101 15.69 6.87 1.59
CA THR A 101 15.91 7.25 0.18
C THR A 101 14.71 7.87 -0.53
N LEU A 102 15.03 8.91 -1.31
CA LEU A 102 14.15 9.92 -1.90
C LEU A 102 13.21 9.43 -3.03
N GLU A 103 13.48 8.25 -3.60
CA GLU A 103 12.81 7.78 -4.82
C GLU A 103 11.31 7.48 -4.62
N ILE A 104 10.91 7.04 -3.43
CA ILE A 104 9.50 6.77 -3.08
C ILE A 104 8.81 8.02 -2.51
N MET A 105 9.56 8.95 -1.91
CA MET A 105 9.02 10.12 -1.21
C MET A 105 8.69 11.32 -2.13
N LEU A 106 9.32 11.46 -3.29
CA LEU A 106 9.15 12.62 -4.18
C LEU A 106 7.71 12.85 -4.67
N LYS A 107 6.91 11.79 -4.85
CA LYS A 107 5.50 11.96 -5.24
C LYS A 107 4.62 12.58 -4.14
N LYS A 108 5.04 12.58 -2.87
CA LYS A 108 4.26 13.13 -1.75
C LYS A 108 4.75 14.49 -1.25
N ILE A 109 5.98 14.89 -1.56
CA ILE A 109 6.56 16.17 -1.09
C ILE A 109 6.45 17.28 -2.15
N CYS A 110 6.35 16.97 -3.44
CA CYS A 110 6.24 17.98 -4.51
C CYS A 110 4.83 18.52 -4.79
N LEU A 111 3.88 18.36 -3.87
CA LEU A 111 2.57 19.01 -3.94
C LEU A 111 2.33 19.83 -2.66
N TYR A 112 3.16 20.85 -2.47
CA TYR A 112 2.78 22.09 -1.78
C TYR A 112 2.61 23.18 -2.84
#